data_AF-A0A3N5Z7W4-F1
#
_entry.id   AF-A0A3N5Z7W4-F1
#
_cell.length_a   1.000
_cell.length_b   1.000
_cell.length_c   1.000
_cell.angle_alpha   90.00
_cell.angle_beta   90.00
_cell.angle_gamma   90.00
#
_symmetry.space_group_name_H-M   'P 1'
#
loop_
_entity.id
_entity.type
_entity.pdbx_description
1 polymer ?
#
loop_
_entity_poly.entity_id
_entity_poly.type
_entity_poly.pdbx_seq_one_letter_code
_entity_poly.pdbx_strand_id
1 'polypeptide(L)'
;MAFSVSDVRIDGCLFGPPSERDYRTVFRDRAVPDSVDLRPHCTAVENQGQIGSCTANAAVGALEYHYKRRDGRSPELSRMFVYYNARRMRGQVMFDTGAHIREAMASLMAFGACCEDLWPYNPMLFALEPTIDAYNDATIHEAIQYARVGGGQGAIQALAQGLPVVFGTVIPQRCYEEAARTGVLPVPTAQERAAAEGGHAMLIVGYDNPRRMFIVRNSWGEDWGERGYCQIPYGVMDSCCRQEDFWVVAELEKAQGFELVRPSRFSGVPAAPAAPQAQPGGLAATAAKTREQIRSGLEADIAAASKKIDDLLSGR
;
A
#
# COMPACT_ATOMS: atom_id res chain seq x y z
N MET A 1 28.53 1.44 2.73
CA MET A 1 28.93 1.67 1.32
C MET A 1 28.08 2.81 0.79
N ALA A 2 28.47 3.52 -0.28
CA ALA A 2 27.56 4.50 -0.88
C ALA A 2 26.39 3.77 -1.57
N PHE A 3 25.16 4.23 -1.39
CA PHE A 3 23.98 3.66 -2.04
C PHE A 3 24.10 3.71 -3.57
N SER A 4 23.72 2.63 -4.25
CA SER A 4 23.58 2.59 -5.71
C SER A 4 22.16 2.21 -6.11
N VAL A 5 21.57 2.95 -7.05
CA VAL A 5 20.24 2.62 -7.58
C VAL A 5 20.24 1.26 -8.32
N SER A 6 21.40 0.78 -8.78
CA SER A 6 21.54 -0.57 -9.36
C SER A 6 21.24 -1.71 -8.38
N ASP A 7 21.25 -1.43 -7.08
CA ASP A 7 21.04 -2.44 -6.04
C ASP A 7 19.55 -2.65 -5.75
N VAL A 8 18.67 -1.85 -6.38
CA VAL A 8 17.23 -1.86 -6.18
C VAL A 8 16.45 -1.90 -7.50
N ARG A 9 15.23 -2.41 -7.44
CA ARG A 9 14.32 -2.52 -8.60
C ARG A 9 13.19 -1.48 -8.53
N ILE A 10 12.92 -0.73 -9.62
CA ILE A 10 12.03 0.45 -9.67
C ILE A 10 10.72 0.21 -10.46
N ASP A 11 10.50 -0.98 -11.00
CA ASP A 11 9.33 -1.35 -11.83
C ASP A 11 8.37 -2.34 -11.13
N GLY A 12 8.40 -2.40 -9.79
CA GLY A 12 7.58 -3.32 -8.99
C GLY A 12 6.12 -2.92 -8.79
N CYS A 13 5.75 -1.65 -9.02
CA CYS A 13 4.38 -1.16 -8.86
C CYS A 13 3.66 -1.15 -10.20
N LEU A 14 2.60 -1.94 -10.28
CA LEU A 14 1.76 -2.02 -11.46
C LEU A 14 0.56 -1.07 -11.35
N PHE A 15 0.17 -0.49 -12.48
CA PHE A 15 -0.97 0.41 -12.58
C PHE A 15 -2.11 -0.22 -13.37
N GLY A 16 -3.34 -0.02 -12.92
CA GLY A 16 -4.54 -0.54 -13.56
C GLY A 16 -5.70 0.43 -13.42
N PRO A 17 -6.80 0.22 -14.16
CA PRO A 17 -7.99 1.04 -13.98
C PRO A 17 -8.55 0.88 -12.55
N PRO A 18 -9.24 1.90 -12.02
CA PRO A 18 -9.96 1.79 -10.76
C PRO A 18 -11.01 0.68 -10.85
N SER A 19 -11.21 -0.05 -9.76
CA SER A 19 -12.31 -1.02 -9.67
C SER A 19 -13.52 -0.34 -9.07
N GLU A 20 -14.71 -0.68 -9.58
CA GLU A 20 -15.97 -0.31 -8.92
C GLU A 20 -16.08 -0.91 -7.52
N ARG A 21 -15.26 -1.91 -7.15
CA ARG A 21 -15.24 -2.51 -5.80
C ARG A 21 -14.39 -1.72 -4.81
N ASP A 22 -13.65 -0.70 -5.26
CA ASP A 22 -12.72 0.04 -4.40
C ASP A 22 -13.47 0.98 -3.46
N TYR A 23 -13.23 0.81 -2.16
CA TYR A 23 -13.67 1.76 -1.15
C TYR A 23 -12.98 3.12 -1.36
N ARG A 24 -13.75 4.19 -1.18
CA ARG A 24 -13.25 5.57 -1.24
C ARG A 24 -13.49 6.26 0.08
N THR A 25 -12.54 7.09 0.49
CA THR A 25 -12.74 8.00 1.61
C THR A 25 -13.47 9.25 1.15
N VAL A 26 -14.47 9.69 1.92
CA VAL A 26 -14.98 11.06 1.81
C VAL A 26 -14.44 11.85 3.00
N PHE A 27 -13.59 12.83 2.72
CA PHE A 27 -13.15 13.78 3.73
C PHE A 27 -14.14 14.93 3.78
N ARG A 28 -14.59 15.28 4.99
CA ARG A 28 -15.31 16.54 5.19
C ARG A 28 -14.29 17.67 5.14
N ASP A 29 -14.59 18.76 4.44
CA ASP A 29 -13.74 19.96 4.41
C ASP A 29 -13.47 20.43 5.84
N ARG A 30 -12.30 20.05 6.35
CA ARG A 30 -11.77 20.45 7.65
C ARG A 30 -10.45 21.15 7.41
N ALA A 31 -10.22 22.19 8.20
CA ALA A 31 -8.91 22.80 8.28
C ALA A 31 -7.89 21.73 8.69
N VAL A 32 -6.79 21.66 7.94
CA VAL A 32 -5.64 20.80 8.23
C VAL A 32 -4.52 21.64 8.81
N PRO A 33 -3.63 21.08 9.66
CA PRO A 33 -2.42 21.77 10.10
C PRO A 33 -1.54 22.21 8.92
N ASP A 34 -0.68 23.21 9.13
CA ASP A 34 0.28 23.64 8.10
C ASP A 34 1.31 22.55 7.76
N SER A 35 1.64 21.69 8.72
CA SER A 35 2.54 20.56 8.52
C SER A 35 2.18 19.39 9.43
N VAL A 36 2.51 18.19 8.98
CA VAL A 36 2.38 16.94 9.72
C VAL A 36 3.63 16.10 9.47
N ASP A 37 4.16 15.49 10.53
CA ASP A 37 5.28 14.55 10.45
C ASP A 37 4.97 13.29 11.28
N LEU A 38 4.77 12.17 10.60
CA LEU A 38 4.41 10.87 11.19
C LEU A 38 5.64 9.96 11.37
N ARG A 39 6.85 10.41 10.99
CA ARG A 39 8.09 9.64 11.13
C ARG A 39 8.36 9.10 12.54
N PRO A 40 8.02 9.79 13.64
CA PRO A 40 8.24 9.24 14.99
C PRO A 40 7.58 7.87 15.26
N HIS A 41 6.53 7.53 14.52
CA HIS A 41 5.86 6.23 14.65
C HIS A 41 6.19 5.26 13.51
N CYS A 42 7.09 5.60 12.59
CA CYS A 42 7.58 4.68 11.57
C CYS A 42 8.63 3.72 12.15
N THR A 43 8.62 2.46 11.69
CA THR A 43 9.71 1.48 11.87
C THR A 43 10.96 1.87 11.07
N ALA A 44 12.06 1.13 11.26
CA ALA A 44 13.30 1.32 10.51
C ALA A 44 13.07 1.15 9.01
N VAL A 45 13.83 1.84 8.15
CA VAL A 45 13.57 1.77 6.70
C VAL A 45 14.06 0.45 6.12
N GLU A 46 13.12 -0.33 5.60
CA GLU A 46 13.36 -1.61 4.96
C GLU A 46 14.12 -1.48 3.64
N ASN A 47 14.71 -2.60 3.19
CA ASN A 47 15.34 -2.70 1.87
C ASN A 47 14.67 -3.80 1.04
N GLN A 48 14.13 -3.43 -0.13
CA GLN A 48 13.51 -4.37 -1.06
C GLN A 48 14.51 -5.09 -1.98
N GLY A 49 15.74 -4.56 -2.11
CA GLY A 49 16.73 -5.05 -3.06
C GLY A 49 16.20 -5.18 -4.50
N GLN A 50 16.57 -6.27 -5.16
CA GLN A 50 16.40 -6.42 -6.61
C GLN A 50 15.07 -7.05 -7.06
N ILE A 51 14.08 -7.18 -6.18
CA ILE A 51 12.75 -7.69 -6.56
C ILE A 51 11.67 -6.61 -6.56
N GLY A 52 10.63 -6.80 -7.36
CA GLY A 52 9.54 -5.86 -7.60
C GLY A 52 8.53 -5.76 -6.44
N SER A 53 8.98 -5.76 -5.19
CA SER A 53 8.11 -5.90 -4.00
C SER A 53 7.72 -4.57 -3.33
N CYS A 54 7.95 -3.43 -3.98
CA CYS A 54 7.74 -2.09 -3.40
C CYS A 54 6.32 -1.87 -2.85
N THR A 55 5.29 -2.42 -3.50
CA THR A 55 3.90 -2.31 -3.01
C THR A 55 3.69 -3.02 -1.67
N ALA A 56 4.30 -4.19 -1.48
CA ALA A 56 4.27 -4.90 -0.20
C ALA A 56 5.08 -4.16 0.87
N ASN A 57 6.25 -3.62 0.53
CA ASN A 57 7.06 -2.82 1.45
C ASN A 57 6.29 -1.60 1.96
N ALA A 58 5.66 -0.84 1.07
CA ALA A 58 4.89 0.34 1.44
C ALA A 58 3.64 -0.01 2.28
N ALA A 59 2.92 -1.07 1.89
CA ALA A 59 1.72 -1.52 2.61
C ALA A 59 2.03 -2.06 4.01
N VAL A 60 3.07 -2.88 4.14
CA VAL A 60 3.54 -3.37 5.45
C VAL A 60 4.07 -2.23 6.32
N GLY A 61 4.86 -1.30 5.76
CA GLY A 61 5.35 -0.14 6.51
C GLY A 61 4.22 0.75 7.05
N ALA A 62 3.08 0.84 6.35
CA ALA A 62 1.89 1.51 6.84
C ALA A 62 1.21 0.75 7.99
N LEU A 63 1.14 -0.58 7.90
CA LEU A 63 0.58 -1.43 8.96
C LEU A 63 1.44 -1.40 10.24
N GLU A 64 2.75 -1.52 10.10
CA GLU A 64 3.70 -1.42 11.22
C GLU A 64 3.65 -0.05 11.89
N TYR A 65 3.48 1.02 11.11
CA TYR A 65 3.25 2.35 11.66
C TYR A 65 2.04 2.37 12.61
N HIS A 66 0.94 1.69 12.26
CA HIS A 66 -0.24 1.64 13.11
C HIS A 66 0.02 0.87 14.42
N TYR A 67 0.76 -0.23 14.37
CA TYR A 67 1.21 -0.93 15.58
C TYR A 67 2.07 -0.04 16.46
N LYS A 68 3.14 0.55 15.90
CA LYS A 68 4.06 1.40 16.65
C LYS A 68 3.39 2.66 17.21
N ARG A 69 2.44 3.27 16.48
CA ARG A 69 1.65 4.40 16.98
C ARG A 69 0.76 4.01 18.15
N ARG A 70 0.14 2.83 18.13
CA ARG A 70 -0.77 2.35 19.17
C ARG A 70 -0.03 1.87 20.42
N ASP A 71 1.01 1.07 20.22
CA ASP A 71 1.63 0.27 21.29
C ASP A 71 3.06 0.75 21.65
N GLY A 72 3.59 1.75 20.93
CA GLY A 72 4.98 2.20 21.06
C GLY A 72 6.01 1.28 20.40
N ARG A 73 5.59 0.10 19.93
CA ARG A 73 6.40 -0.91 19.22
C ARG A 73 5.59 -1.58 18.11
N SER A 74 6.27 -2.13 17.12
CA SER A 74 5.67 -2.94 16.07
C SER A 74 6.33 -4.32 16.05
N PRO A 75 5.59 -5.41 15.76
CA PRO A 75 6.22 -6.60 15.19
C PRO A 75 6.88 -6.23 13.85
N GLU A 76 7.92 -6.95 13.48
CA GLU A 76 8.53 -6.91 12.15
C GLU A 76 7.73 -7.86 11.26
N LEU A 77 7.06 -7.34 10.23
CA LEU A 77 6.08 -8.09 9.45
C LEU A 77 6.62 -8.46 8.07
N SER A 78 6.35 -9.70 7.63
CA SER A 78 6.85 -10.26 6.39
C SER A 78 6.32 -9.56 5.15
N ARG A 79 7.19 -8.78 4.52
CA ARG A 79 6.92 -8.18 3.21
C ARG A 79 6.86 -9.23 2.10
N MET A 80 7.62 -10.32 2.24
CA MET A 80 7.60 -11.43 1.28
C MET A 80 6.29 -12.19 1.27
N PHE A 81 5.67 -12.39 2.45
CA PHE A 81 4.36 -13.04 2.57
C PHE A 81 3.28 -12.24 1.83
N VAL A 82 3.25 -10.93 2.05
CA VAL A 82 2.31 -10.02 1.39
C VAL A 82 2.56 -10.00 -0.12
N TYR A 83 3.82 -9.95 -0.54
CA TYR A 83 4.20 -9.91 -1.95
C TYR A 83 3.87 -11.20 -2.72
N TYR A 84 4.06 -12.37 -2.10
CA TYR A 84 3.63 -13.65 -2.66
C TYR A 84 2.12 -13.66 -2.88
N ASN A 85 1.35 -13.37 -1.83
CA ASN A 85 -0.11 -13.43 -1.87
C ASN A 85 -0.71 -12.39 -2.83
N ALA A 86 -0.11 -11.20 -2.95
CA ALA A 86 -0.53 -10.19 -3.94
C ALA A 86 -0.42 -10.73 -5.38
N ARG A 87 0.69 -11.40 -5.73
CA ARG A 87 0.86 -12.02 -7.07
C ARG A 87 0.01 -13.27 -7.26
N ARG A 88 -0.27 -14.00 -6.19
CA ARG A 88 -1.18 -15.17 -6.20
C ARG A 88 -2.57 -14.79 -6.72
N MET A 89 -3.08 -13.60 -6.39
CA MET A 89 -4.38 -13.08 -6.88
C MET A 89 -4.48 -13.00 -8.41
N ARG A 90 -3.33 -12.94 -9.10
CA ARG A 90 -3.23 -12.87 -10.56
C ARG A 90 -2.66 -14.14 -11.18
N GLY A 91 -2.40 -15.19 -10.39
CA GLY A 91 -1.72 -16.39 -10.84
C GLY A 91 -0.27 -16.16 -11.30
N GLN A 92 0.41 -15.15 -10.77
CA GLN A 92 1.74 -14.71 -11.21
C GLN A 92 2.87 -15.06 -10.22
N VAL A 93 2.67 -16.04 -9.33
CA VAL A 93 3.65 -16.37 -8.27
C VAL A 93 5.01 -16.82 -8.80
N MET A 94 5.04 -17.43 -9.99
CA MET A 94 6.27 -17.95 -10.61
C MET A 94 7.19 -16.86 -11.18
N PHE A 95 6.70 -15.62 -11.31
CA PHE A 95 7.45 -14.53 -11.92
C PHE A 95 7.49 -13.31 -10.99
N ASP A 96 8.62 -12.60 -10.98
CA ASP A 96 8.75 -11.31 -10.28
C ASP A 96 8.14 -10.19 -11.15
N THR A 97 6.80 -10.17 -11.20
CA THR A 97 6.02 -9.25 -12.05
C THR A 97 5.76 -7.89 -11.41
N GLY A 98 6.14 -7.70 -10.15
CA GLY A 98 5.53 -6.68 -9.33
C GLY A 98 4.06 -6.98 -8.98
N ALA A 99 3.41 -6.03 -8.32
CA ALA A 99 2.00 -6.14 -7.93
C ALA A 99 1.31 -4.77 -7.97
N HIS A 100 -0.02 -4.76 -8.02
CA HIS A 100 -0.78 -3.54 -7.81
C HIS A 100 -0.87 -3.22 -6.30
N ILE A 101 -0.94 -1.93 -5.93
CA ILE A 101 -1.14 -1.54 -4.52
C ILE A 101 -2.41 -2.18 -3.95
N ARG A 102 -3.51 -2.22 -4.73
CA ARG A 102 -4.76 -2.89 -4.33
C ARG A 102 -4.58 -4.38 -3.96
N GLU A 103 -3.63 -5.08 -4.59
CA GLU A 103 -3.39 -6.51 -4.32
C GLU A 103 -2.59 -6.68 -3.04
N ALA A 104 -1.61 -5.81 -2.77
CA ALA A 104 -0.93 -5.77 -1.48
C ALA A 104 -1.91 -5.47 -0.35
N MET A 105 -2.81 -4.49 -0.54
CA MET A 105 -3.86 -4.16 0.44
C MET A 105 -4.87 -5.32 0.62
N ALA A 106 -5.30 -5.94 -0.47
CA ALA A 106 -6.19 -7.09 -0.41
C ALA A 106 -5.54 -8.31 0.27
N SER A 107 -4.23 -8.49 0.08
CA SER A 107 -3.44 -9.55 0.72
C SER A 107 -3.45 -9.38 2.25
N LEU A 108 -3.13 -8.18 2.72
CA LEU A 108 -3.21 -7.83 4.14
C LEU A 108 -4.62 -8.03 4.72
N MET A 109 -5.67 -7.74 3.95
CA MET A 109 -7.05 -7.94 4.40
C MET A 109 -7.48 -9.41 4.45
N ALA A 110 -7.04 -10.22 3.48
CA ALA A 110 -7.47 -11.61 3.35
C ALA A 110 -6.67 -12.55 4.27
N PHE A 111 -5.39 -12.23 4.49
CA PHE A 111 -4.44 -13.12 5.14
C PHE A 111 -3.67 -12.47 6.29
N GLY A 112 -3.67 -11.14 6.41
CA GLY A 112 -2.78 -10.43 7.32
C GLY A 112 -1.33 -10.42 6.82
N ALA A 113 -0.38 -10.35 7.75
CA ALA A 113 1.05 -10.52 7.49
C ALA A 113 1.68 -11.25 8.67
N CYS A 114 2.40 -12.34 8.44
CA CYS A 114 3.12 -13.01 9.53
C CYS A 114 4.33 -12.19 9.97
N CYS A 115 4.92 -12.55 11.10
CA CYS A 115 6.22 -12.05 11.49
C CYS A 115 7.30 -12.41 10.45
N GLU A 116 8.27 -11.51 10.26
CA GLU A 116 9.37 -11.65 9.30
C GLU A 116 10.27 -12.85 9.62
N ASP A 117 10.38 -13.29 10.89
CA ASP A 117 11.13 -14.49 11.28
C ASP A 117 10.53 -15.81 10.77
N LEU A 118 9.20 -15.88 10.62
CA LEU A 118 8.50 -17.03 10.06
C LEU A 118 8.57 -17.07 8.52
N TRP A 119 8.64 -15.90 7.88
CA TRP A 119 8.80 -15.80 6.42
C TRP A 119 9.77 -14.68 6.03
N PRO A 120 11.09 -14.93 6.13
CA PRO A 120 12.10 -13.88 6.00
C PRO A 120 12.22 -13.27 4.61
N TYR A 121 12.69 -12.03 4.59
CA TYR A 121 12.95 -11.28 3.38
C TYR A 121 14.14 -11.86 2.63
N ASN A 122 13.84 -12.81 1.75
CA ASN A 122 14.82 -13.40 0.86
C ASN A 122 14.29 -13.31 -0.57
N PRO A 123 14.89 -12.45 -1.41
CA PRO A 123 14.52 -12.31 -2.81
C PRO A 123 14.48 -13.64 -3.59
N MET A 124 15.30 -14.63 -3.22
CA MET A 124 15.29 -15.94 -3.86
C MET A 124 14.02 -16.77 -3.58
N LEU A 125 13.27 -16.41 -2.54
CA LEU A 125 12.06 -17.12 -2.12
C LEU A 125 10.78 -16.51 -2.69
N PHE A 126 10.86 -15.55 -3.64
CA PHE A 126 9.67 -14.86 -4.13
C PHE A 126 8.62 -15.82 -4.68
N ALA A 127 9.01 -16.93 -5.30
CA ALA A 127 8.08 -17.87 -5.92
C ALA A 127 7.62 -18.96 -4.95
N LEU A 128 8.24 -19.08 -3.79
CA LEU A 128 7.94 -20.12 -2.82
C LEU A 128 6.67 -19.75 -2.04
N GLU A 129 5.77 -20.72 -1.90
CA GLU A 129 4.57 -20.54 -1.09
C GLU A 129 4.93 -20.47 0.41
N PRO A 130 4.40 -19.48 1.16
CA PRO A 130 4.55 -19.43 2.61
C PRO A 130 4.05 -20.69 3.30
N THR A 131 4.70 -21.05 4.41
CA THR A 131 4.29 -22.21 5.21
C THR A 131 2.91 -22.02 5.84
N ILE A 132 2.29 -23.12 6.23
CA ILE A 132 1.03 -23.10 7.00
C ILE A 132 1.21 -22.31 8.30
N ASP A 133 2.37 -22.41 8.96
CA ASP A 133 2.66 -21.65 10.19
C ASP A 133 2.69 -20.15 9.92
N ALA A 134 3.26 -19.71 8.80
CA ALA A 134 3.21 -18.32 8.37
C ALA A 134 1.75 -17.86 8.14
N TYR A 135 0.93 -18.64 7.45
CA TYR A 135 -0.49 -18.28 7.28
C TYR A 135 -1.27 -18.23 8.61
N ASN A 136 -0.97 -19.14 9.55
CA ASN A 136 -1.61 -19.14 10.86
C ASN A 136 -1.22 -17.90 11.67
N ASP A 137 0.07 -17.55 11.71
CA ASP A 137 0.57 -16.37 12.41
C ASP A 137 0.04 -15.06 11.80
N ALA A 138 -0.06 -15.00 10.46
CA ALA A 138 -0.53 -13.81 9.77
C ALA A 138 -1.94 -13.35 10.20
N THR A 139 -2.80 -14.29 10.63
CA THR A 139 -4.15 -13.98 11.13
C THR A 139 -4.17 -13.18 12.44
N ILE A 140 -3.05 -13.15 13.18
CA ILE A 140 -2.89 -12.34 14.40
C ILE A 140 -2.70 -10.86 14.03
N HIS A 141 -2.12 -10.60 12.87
CA HIS A 141 -1.67 -9.28 12.44
C HIS A 141 -2.53 -8.69 11.32
N GLU A 142 -3.84 -8.87 11.40
CA GLU A 142 -4.76 -8.41 10.37
C GLU A 142 -4.98 -6.89 10.43
N ALA A 143 -4.79 -6.25 9.28
CA ALA A 143 -5.28 -4.89 9.04
C ALA A 143 -6.80 -4.91 8.78
N ILE A 144 -7.52 -3.87 9.23
CA ILE A 144 -8.98 -3.94 9.33
C ILE A 144 -9.69 -3.36 8.09
N GLN A 145 -9.21 -2.27 7.46
CA GLN A 145 -9.83 -1.66 6.26
C GLN A 145 -8.79 -0.92 5.38
N TYR A 146 -9.06 -0.81 4.07
CA TYR A 146 -8.32 0.06 3.15
C TYR A 146 -9.27 0.90 2.28
N ALA A 147 -8.79 2.06 1.82
CA ALA A 147 -9.56 2.93 0.93
C ALA A 147 -8.66 3.82 0.07
N ARG A 148 -9.16 4.22 -1.10
CA ARG A 148 -8.53 5.24 -1.93
C ARG A 148 -8.79 6.63 -1.34
N VAL A 149 -7.78 7.51 -1.40
CA VAL A 149 -7.87 8.89 -0.88
C VAL A 149 -7.96 9.97 -1.95
N GLY A 150 -7.69 9.67 -3.23
CA GLY A 150 -7.93 10.62 -4.33
C GLY A 150 -6.83 11.67 -4.52
N GLY A 151 -5.57 11.22 -4.62
CA GLY A 151 -4.42 12.08 -4.93
C GLY A 151 -3.86 12.88 -3.75
N GLY A 152 -3.04 13.89 -4.08
CA GLY A 152 -2.27 14.66 -3.09
C GLY A 152 -3.12 15.40 -2.06
N GLN A 153 -4.24 16.01 -2.47
CA GLN A 153 -5.16 16.68 -1.52
C GLN A 153 -5.79 15.69 -0.53
N GLY A 154 -6.22 14.54 -1.03
CA GLY A 154 -6.70 13.44 -0.18
C GLY A 154 -5.63 12.90 0.75
N ALA A 155 -4.37 12.85 0.29
CA ALA A 155 -3.26 12.45 1.12
C ALA A 155 -3.02 13.44 2.27
N ILE A 156 -3.08 14.75 2.02
CA ILE A 156 -2.98 15.78 3.08
C ILE A 156 -4.09 15.58 4.13
N GLN A 157 -5.33 15.36 3.70
CA GLN A 157 -6.45 15.11 4.61
C GLN A 157 -6.25 13.83 5.44
N ALA A 158 -5.79 12.74 4.83
CA ALA A 158 -5.48 11.50 5.53
C ALA A 158 -4.37 11.67 6.57
N LEU A 159 -3.27 12.33 6.18
CA LEU A 159 -2.12 12.60 7.04
C LEU A 159 -2.49 13.50 8.22
N ALA A 160 -3.36 14.49 8.02
CA ALA A 160 -3.88 15.33 9.09
C ALA A 160 -4.66 14.55 10.17
N GLN A 161 -5.15 13.35 9.85
CA GLN A 161 -5.77 12.43 10.81
C GLN A 161 -4.78 11.37 11.35
N GLY A 162 -3.50 11.47 11.02
CA GLY A 162 -2.46 10.53 11.42
C GLY A 162 -2.45 9.22 10.64
N LEU A 163 -3.00 9.20 9.41
CA LEU A 163 -2.96 8.06 8.52
C LEU A 163 -1.88 8.24 7.45
N PRO A 164 -0.86 7.36 7.36
CA PRO A 164 0.10 7.38 6.28
C PRO A 164 -0.54 6.83 5.00
N VAL A 165 -0.02 7.22 3.84
CA VAL A 165 -0.64 6.97 2.54
C VAL A 165 0.33 6.22 1.63
N VAL A 166 -0.03 4.99 1.27
CA VAL A 166 0.69 4.25 0.22
C VAL A 166 0.33 4.85 -1.12
N PHE A 167 1.32 5.17 -1.94
CA PHE A 167 1.07 5.71 -3.28
C PHE A 167 1.96 5.07 -4.34
N GLY A 168 1.45 5.04 -5.57
CA GLY A 168 2.18 4.61 -6.76
C GLY A 168 2.61 5.79 -7.63
N THR A 169 3.79 5.71 -8.22
CA THR A 169 4.37 6.80 -9.01
C THR A 169 5.22 6.28 -10.17
N VAL A 170 5.32 7.08 -11.23
CA VAL A 170 6.23 6.87 -12.37
C VAL A 170 7.21 8.03 -12.41
N ILE A 171 8.32 7.88 -11.69
CA ILE A 171 9.39 8.88 -11.59
C ILE A 171 10.66 8.32 -12.26
N PRO A 172 11.36 9.11 -13.09
CA PRO A 172 12.59 8.65 -13.75
C PRO A 172 13.70 8.30 -12.76
N GLN A 173 14.53 7.29 -13.08
CA GLN A 173 15.61 6.81 -12.21
C GLN A 173 16.51 7.93 -11.67
N ARG A 174 16.99 8.82 -12.54
CA ARG A 174 17.89 9.91 -12.13
C ARG A 174 17.32 10.82 -11.03
N CYS A 175 15.99 10.95 -10.95
CA CYS A 175 15.37 11.76 -9.90
C CYS A 175 15.63 11.11 -8.54
N TYR A 176 15.53 9.78 -8.46
CA TYR A 176 15.87 9.02 -7.26
C TYR A 176 17.36 9.05 -6.95
N GLU A 177 18.24 9.06 -7.96
CA GLU A 177 19.69 9.23 -7.78
C GLU A 177 20.03 10.60 -7.20
N GLU A 178 19.34 11.65 -7.65
CA GLU A 178 19.48 13.00 -7.09
C GLU A 178 18.97 13.04 -5.65
N ALA A 179 17.76 12.53 -5.40
CA ALA A 179 17.19 12.47 -4.06
C ALA A 179 18.04 11.64 -3.09
N ALA A 180 18.77 10.62 -3.57
CA ALA A 180 19.73 9.87 -2.76
C ALA A 180 20.81 10.76 -2.14
N ARG A 181 21.18 11.86 -2.82
CA ARG A 181 22.20 12.81 -2.38
C ARG A 181 21.62 14.04 -1.67
N THR A 182 20.47 14.52 -2.14
CA THR A 182 19.91 15.82 -1.73
C THR A 182 18.76 15.69 -0.74
N GLY A 183 18.18 14.51 -0.59
CA GLY A 183 16.95 14.30 0.17
C GLY A 183 15.68 14.77 -0.55
N VAL A 184 15.77 15.36 -1.75
CA VAL A 184 14.62 15.98 -2.43
C VAL A 184 14.52 15.49 -3.88
N LEU A 185 13.34 15.06 -4.29
CA LEU A 185 13.10 14.70 -5.70
C LEU A 185 13.08 15.97 -6.58
N PRO A 186 13.93 16.06 -7.62
CA PRO A 186 13.89 17.17 -8.56
C PRO A 186 12.65 17.05 -9.46
N VAL A 187 12.21 18.18 -10.02
CA VAL A 187 11.10 18.20 -10.98
C VAL A 187 11.59 17.63 -12.32
N PRO A 188 11.07 16.49 -12.80
CA PRO A 188 11.46 15.97 -14.10
C PRO A 188 10.84 16.80 -15.23
N THR A 189 11.55 16.95 -16.35
CA THR A 189 11.00 17.46 -17.60
C THR A 189 10.01 16.46 -18.23
N ALA A 190 9.26 16.89 -19.24
CA ALA A 190 8.30 16.02 -19.94
C ALA A 190 8.97 14.85 -20.67
N GLN A 191 10.09 15.10 -21.36
CA GLN A 191 10.87 14.05 -22.04
C GLN A 191 11.36 13.01 -21.04
N GLU A 192 11.83 13.47 -19.91
CA GLU A 192 12.34 12.61 -18.86
C GLU A 192 11.26 11.75 -18.23
N ARG A 193 10.06 12.30 -17.98
CA ARG A 193 8.90 11.50 -17.53
C ARG A 193 8.52 10.43 -18.55
N ALA A 194 8.57 10.75 -19.84
CA ALA A 194 8.26 9.80 -20.91
C ALA A 194 9.27 8.63 -20.99
N ALA A 195 10.48 8.82 -20.46
CA ALA A 195 11.55 7.82 -20.44
C ALA A 195 11.65 7.05 -19.10
N ALA A 196 10.67 7.19 -18.21
CA ALA A 196 10.68 6.48 -16.93
C ALA A 196 10.59 4.95 -17.13
N GLU A 197 11.36 4.22 -16.34
CA GLU A 197 11.61 2.78 -16.53
C GLU A 197 10.53 1.88 -15.93
N GLY A 198 9.71 2.40 -15.02
CA GLY A 198 8.67 1.62 -14.37
C GLY A 198 7.94 2.37 -13.25
N GLY A 199 7.01 1.66 -12.64
CA GLY A 199 6.26 2.14 -11.49
C GLY A 199 6.91 1.75 -10.18
N HIS A 200 6.98 2.69 -9.25
CA HIS A 200 7.42 2.46 -7.87
C HIS A 200 6.30 2.79 -6.88
N ALA A 201 6.30 2.14 -5.72
CA ALA A 201 5.36 2.43 -4.64
C ALA A 201 6.11 2.77 -3.36
N MET A 202 5.66 3.82 -2.67
CA MET A 202 6.28 4.35 -1.45
C MET A 202 5.20 4.77 -0.45
N LEU A 203 5.61 5.22 0.74
CA LEU A 203 4.71 5.61 1.82
C LEU A 203 4.86 7.10 2.16
N ILE A 204 3.80 7.89 1.97
CA ILE A 204 3.74 9.27 2.44
C ILE A 204 3.48 9.25 3.96
N VAL A 205 4.34 9.92 4.70
CA VAL A 205 4.32 9.96 6.17
C VAL A 205 4.29 11.39 6.71
N GLY A 206 4.04 12.38 5.86
CA GLY A 206 3.93 13.76 6.29
C GLY A 206 3.83 14.74 5.14
N TYR A 207 3.60 15.99 5.48
CA TYR A 207 3.57 17.10 4.53
C TYR A 207 3.99 18.42 5.19
N ASP A 208 4.39 19.37 4.38
CA ASP A 208 4.70 20.75 4.74
C ASP A 208 4.06 21.67 3.69
N ASN A 209 2.94 22.30 4.04
CA ASN A 209 2.20 23.18 3.13
C ASN A 209 2.97 24.46 2.78
N PRO A 210 3.62 25.17 3.73
CA PRO A 210 4.46 26.32 3.42
C PRO A 210 5.55 26.00 2.37
N ARG A 211 6.21 24.85 2.48
CA ARG A 211 7.25 24.41 1.52
C ARG A 211 6.69 23.67 0.31
N ARG A 212 5.41 23.29 0.35
CA ARG A 212 4.70 22.48 -0.66
C ARG A 212 5.39 21.14 -0.94
N MET A 213 5.71 20.41 0.13
CA MET A 213 6.44 19.14 0.08
C MET A 213 5.69 18.03 0.81
N PHE A 214 5.71 16.82 0.26
CA PHE A 214 5.40 15.59 0.99
C PHE A 214 6.67 15.01 1.60
N ILE A 215 6.56 14.38 2.77
CA ILE A 215 7.61 13.58 3.39
C ILE A 215 7.31 12.12 3.07
N VAL A 216 8.25 11.43 2.42
CA VAL A 216 8.04 10.08 1.89
C VAL A 216 9.10 9.13 2.42
N ARG A 217 8.63 8.00 2.95
CA ARG A 217 9.43 6.83 3.30
C ARG A 217 9.56 5.93 2.07
N ASN A 218 10.80 5.63 1.69
CA ASN A 218 11.11 4.66 0.64
C ASN A 218 11.37 3.27 1.26
N SER A 219 11.78 2.30 0.45
CA SER A 219 12.08 0.92 0.86
C SER A 219 13.43 0.44 0.34
N TRP A 220 14.44 1.30 0.37
CA TRP A 220 15.79 1.06 -0.16
C TRP A 220 16.89 1.14 0.91
N GLY A 221 16.51 0.91 2.18
CA GLY A 221 17.40 1.01 3.33
C GLY A 221 17.67 2.44 3.78
N GLU A 222 18.31 2.56 4.94
CA GLU A 222 18.62 3.86 5.56
C GLU A 222 19.78 4.61 4.89
N ASP A 223 20.60 3.92 4.08
CA ASP A 223 21.72 4.55 3.35
C ASP A 223 21.25 5.41 2.15
N TRP A 224 19.98 5.31 1.75
CA TRP A 224 19.41 6.11 0.66
C TRP A 224 18.78 7.40 1.17
N GLY A 225 19.08 8.53 0.52
CA GLY A 225 18.43 9.81 0.79
C GLY A 225 18.66 10.30 2.22
N GLU A 226 17.62 10.82 2.86
CA GLU A 226 17.67 11.23 4.26
C GLU A 226 17.26 10.07 5.18
N ARG A 227 18.18 9.14 5.45
CA ARG A 227 17.92 7.96 6.30
C ARG A 227 16.76 7.08 5.78
N GLY A 228 16.69 6.88 4.47
CA GLY A 228 15.62 6.14 3.79
C GLY A 228 14.38 6.98 3.44
N TYR A 229 14.41 8.29 3.68
CA TYR A 229 13.33 9.22 3.37
C TYR A 229 13.73 10.22 2.29
N CYS A 230 12.74 10.82 1.64
CA CYS A 230 12.92 11.99 0.80
C CYS A 230 11.73 12.96 0.92
N GLN A 231 11.91 14.18 0.40
CA GLN A 231 10.84 15.13 0.19
C GLN A 231 10.43 15.13 -1.30
N ILE A 232 9.13 15.13 -1.56
CA ILE A 232 8.57 15.20 -2.91
C ILE A 232 7.76 16.49 -3.06
N PRO A 233 8.12 17.39 -3.98
CA PRO A 233 7.32 18.58 -4.25
C PRO A 233 5.90 18.22 -4.71
N TYR A 234 4.90 18.99 -4.28
CA TYR A 234 3.50 18.75 -4.68
C TYR A 234 3.35 18.67 -6.21
N GLY A 235 4.03 19.55 -6.97
CA GLY A 235 3.99 19.51 -8.43
C GLY A 235 4.62 18.26 -9.06
N VAL A 236 5.58 17.61 -8.38
CA VAL A 236 6.11 16.31 -8.82
C VAL A 236 5.07 15.22 -8.55
N MET A 237 4.45 15.24 -7.37
CA MET A 237 3.36 14.32 -7.03
C MET A 237 2.21 14.42 -8.04
N ASP A 238 1.78 15.64 -8.38
CA ASP A 238 0.69 15.91 -9.32
C ASP A 238 1.02 15.47 -10.76
N SER A 239 2.30 15.50 -11.18
CA SER A 239 2.71 15.20 -12.56
C SER A 239 3.17 13.76 -12.78
N CYS A 240 3.54 13.04 -11.72
CA CYS A 240 4.08 11.68 -11.80
C CYS A 240 3.16 10.61 -11.19
N CYS A 241 2.08 11.00 -10.51
CA CYS A 241 1.17 10.07 -9.84
C CYS A 241 -0.25 10.19 -10.37
N ARG A 242 -0.97 9.07 -10.45
CA ARG A 242 -2.39 9.05 -10.80
C ARG A 242 -3.20 9.20 -9.52
N GLN A 243 -4.29 9.96 -9.56
CA GLN A 243 -5.10 10.26 -8.36
C GLN A 243 -5.64 8.99 -7.69
N GLU A 244 -5.84 7.93 -8.46
CA GLU A 244 -6.43 6.71 -7.95
C GLU A 244 -5.42 5.93 -7.12
N ASP A 245 -4.12 6.02 -7.40
CA ASP A 245 -3.09 5.15 -6.82
C ASP A 245 -2.64 5.55 -5.41
N PHE A 246 -3.46 6.28 -4.66
CA PHE A 246 -3.23 6.69 -3.28
C PHE A 246 -4.18 5.95 -2.34
N TRP A 247 -3.63 5.26 -1.35
CA TRP A 247 -4.34 4.33 -0.49
C TRP A 247 -3.96 4.49 0.97
N VAL A 248 -4.94 4.35 1.85
CA VAL A 248 -4.72 4.19 3.29
C VAL A 248 -5.08 2.77 3.71
N VAL A 249 -4.41 2.27 4.73
CA VAL A 249 -4.76 1.04 5.44
C VAL A 249 -4.83 1.37 6.93
N ALA A 250 -5.98 1.17 7.57
CA ALA A 250 -6.16 1.47 8.98
C ALA A 250 -7.38 0.75 9.58
N GLU A 251 -7.49 0.77 10.90
CA GLU A 251 -8.76 0.52 11.60
C GLU A 251 -9.68 1.75 11.46
N LEU A 252 -10.16 2.03 10.23
CA LEU A 252 -10.85 3.29 9.90
C LEU A 252 -12.12 3.53 10.76
N GLU A 253 -12.73 2.48 11.31
CA GLU A 253 -13.85 2.56 12.25
C GLU A 253 -13.52 3.28 13.58
N LYS A 254 -12.25 3.35 13.96
CA LYS A 254 -11.79 4.07 15.17
C LYS A 254 -11.20 5.44 14.87
N ALA A 255 -11.01 5.79 13.60
CA ALA A 255 -10.46 7.07 13.20
C ALA A 255 -11.56 8.14 13.18
N GLN A 256 -11.47 9.15 14.05
CA GLN A 256 -12.46 10.23 14.10
C GLN A 256 -12.43 11.03 12.78
N GLY A 257 -13.56 11.12 12.08
CA GLY A 257 -13.70 11.93 10.86
C GLY A 257 -13.64 11.19 9.52
N PHE A 258 -13.63 9.85 9.54
CA PHE A 258 -13.66 9.02 8.33
C PHE A 258 -15.07 8.52 8.02
N GLU A 259 -15.48 8.63 6.75
CA GLU A 259 -16.64 7.93 6.22
C GLU A 259 -16.21 7.08 5.02
N LEU A 260 -16.39 5.77 5.13
CA LEU A 260 -16.16 4.80 4.06
C LEU A 260 -17.39 4.76 3.15
N VAL A 261 -17.25 5.24 1.92
CA VAL A 261 -18.29 5.06 0.93
C VAL A 261 -18.09 3.72 0.24
N ARG A 262 -19.03 2.81 0.49
CA ARG A 262 -19.18 1.57 -0.28
C ARG A 262 -19.63 1.93 -1.70
N PRO A 263 -19.16 1.21 -2.73
CA PRO A 263 -19.74 1.32 -4.06
C PRO A 263 -21.24 1.03 -4.00
N SER A 264 -22.05 1.98 -4.48
CA SER A 264 -23.51 1.84 -4.52
C SER A 264 -23.90 0.61 -5.31
N ARG A 265 -24.47 -0.40 -4.66
CA ARG A 265 -25.25 -1.44 -5.36
C ARG A 265 -26.56 -0.82 -5.81
N PHE A 266 -26.73 -0.72 -7.13
CA PHE A 266 -27.97 -0.38 -7.84
C PHE A 266 -28.50 1.05 -7.68
N SER A 267 -28.60 1.73 -8.82
CA SER A 267 -29.56 2.80 -9.03
C SER A 267 -30.99 2.27 -8.80
N GLY A 268 -31.74 2.91 -7.90
CA GLY A 268 -33.21 2.83 -7.92
C GLY A 268 -33.94 2.22 -6.72
N VAL A 269 -33.31 1.96 -5.57
CA VAL A 269 -34.05 1.57 -4.36
C VAL A 269 -33.86 2.64 -3.27
N PRO A 270 -34.93 3.15 -2.62
CA PRO A 270 -34.79 4.18 -1.60
C PRO A 270 -33.91 3.68 -0.45
N ALA A 271 -33.10 4.58 0.09
CA ALA A 271 -32.23 4.31 1.23
C ALA A 271 -33.01 3.62 2.37
N ALA A 272 -32.52 2.44 2.79
CA ALA A 272 -33.03 1.82 4.00
C ALA A 272 -32.72 2.73 5.21
N PRO A 273 -33.64 2.82 6.19
CA PRO A 273 -33.44 3.68 7.35
C PRO A 273 -32.19 3.25 8.14
N ALA A 274 -31.51 4.24 8.71
CA ALA A 274 -30.28 4.06 9.46
C ALA A 274 -30.39 2.90 10.47
N ALA A 275 -29.43 1.97 10.42
CA ALA A 275 -29.39 0.84 11.33
C ALA A 275 -29.20 1.33 12.77
N PRO A 276 -29.86 0.70 13.76
CA PRO A 276 -29.75 1.08 15.16
C PRO A 276 -28.33 0.85 15.66
N GLN A 277 -27.88 1.74 16.57
CA GLN A 277 -26.56 1.73 17.18
C GLN A 277 -26.16 0.32 17.65
N ALA A 278 -25.12 -0.24 17.04
CA ALA A 278 -24.65 -1.59 17.33
C ALA A 278 -23.93 -1.65 18.68
N GLN A 279 -24.34 -2.60 19.52
CA GLN A 279 -23.69 -2.92 20.78
C GLN A 279 -22.28 -3.53 20.54
N PRO A 280 -21.34 -3.38 21.50
CA PRO A 280 -19.90 -3.61 21.28
C PRO A 280 -19.47 -5.06 20.96
N GLY A 281 -20.37 -6.05 20.99
CA GLY A 281 -20.08 -7.45 20.66
C GLY A 281 -20.35 -7.89 19.21
N GLY A 282 -21.04 -7.09 18.38
CA GLY A 282 -21.47 -7.51 17.03
C GLY A 282 -20.45 -7.27 15.90
N LEU A 283 -19.43 -6.43 16.15
CA LEU A 283 -18.51 -5.93 15.13
C LEU A 283 -17.45 -6.97 14.72
N ALA A 284 -16.93 -7.77 15.67
CA ALA A 284 -15.94 -8.81 15.38
C ALA A 284 -16.50 -9.94 14.48
N ALA A 285 -17.76 -10.33 14.70
CA ALA A 285 -18.44 -11.31 13.85
C ALA A 285 -18.71 -10.78 12.43
N THR A 286 -18.98 -9.48 12.29
CA THR A 286 -19.21 -8.81 11.00
C THR A 286 -17.91 -8.70 10.19
N ALA A 287 -16.79 -8.37 10.85
CA ALA A 287 -15.46 -8.39 10.24
C ALA A 287 -15.04 -9.81 9.83
N ALA A 288 -15.26 -10.82 10.68
CA ALA A 288 -14.97 -12.22 10.36
C ALA A 288 -15.75 -12.71 9.13
N LYS A 289 -17.05 -12.40 9.04
CA LYS A 289 -17.88 -12.75 7.89
C LYS A 289 -17.48 -12.00 6.61
N THR A 290 -17.08 -10.74 6.72
CA THR A 290 -16.57 -9.96 5.59
C THR A 290 -15.23 -10.53 5.10
N ARG A 291 -14.35 -10.96 6.01
CA ARG A 291 -13.09 -11.64 5.70
C ARG A 291 -13.31 -12.96 4.97
N GLU A 292 -14.20 -13.80 5.48
CA GLU A 292 -14.53 -15.08 4.84
C GLU A 292 -15.11 -14.85 3.43
N GLN A 293 -15.93 -13.82 3.24
CA GLN A 293 -16.45 -13.44 1.92
C GLN A 293 -15.35 -12.91 0.99
N ILE A 294 -14.42 -12.10 1.49
CA ILE A 294 -13.27 -11.62 0.70
C ILE A 294 -12.36 -12.78 0.34
N ARG A 295 -12.03 -13.66 1.30
CA ARG A 295 -11.18 -14.83 1.09
C ARG A 295 -11.82 -15.79 0.09
N SER A 296 -13.09 -16.14 0.27
CA SER A 296 -13.84 -16.99 -0.66
C SER A 296 -13.96 -16.35 -2.04
N GLY A 297 -14.22 -15.05 -2.13
CA GLY A 297 -14.27 -14.32 -3.39
C GLY A 297 -12.92 -14.28 -4.09
N LEU A 298 -11.84 -14.07 -3.33
CA LEU A 298 -10.48 -14.06 -3.85
C LEU A 298 -10.03 -15.44 -4.31
N GLU A 299 -10.33 -16.49 -3.54
CA GLU A 299 -10.08 -17.88 -3.92
C GLU A 299 -10.85 -18.26 -5.20
N ALA A 300 -12.09 -17.79 -5.34
CA ALA A 300 -12.87 -17.97 -6.56
C ALA A 300 -12.28 -17.22 -7.76
N ASP A 301 -11.84 -15.97 -7.56
CA ASP A 301 -11.19 -15.15 -8.60
C ASP A 301 -9.84 -15.78 -9.02
N ILE A 302 -9.07 -16.32 -8.06
CA ILE A 302 -7.83 -17.08 -8.30
C ILE A 302 -8.12 -18.35 -9.10
N ALA A 303 -9.10 -19.16 -8.67
CA ALA A 303 -9.46 -20.39 -9.37
C ALA A 303 -9.93 -20.13 -10.81
N ALA A 304 -10.68 -19.04 -11.03
CA ALA A 304 -11.09 -18.61 -12.36
C ALA A 304 -9.91 -18.17 -13.23
N ALA A 305 -8.94 -17.43 -12.66
CA ALA A 305 -7.73 -17.02 -13.35
C ALA A 305 -6.85 -18.22 -13.73
N SER A 306 -6.64 -19.17 -12.81
CA SER A 306 -5.90 -20.41 -13.06
C SER A 306 -6.53 -21.23 -14.18
N LYS A 307 -7.85 -21.45 -14.13
CA LYS A 307 -8.57 -22.19 -15.19
C LYS A 307 -8.41 -21.53 -16.57
N LYS A 308 -8.49 -20.20 -16.64
CA LYS A 308 -8.31 -19.47 -17.90
C LYS A 308 -6.90 -19.64 -18.49
N ILE A 309 -5.88 -19.74 -17.64
CA ILE A 309 -4.51 -20.02 -18.06
C ILE A 309 -4.39 -21.46 -18.57
N ASP A 310 -4.98 -22.43 -17.88
CA ASP A 310 -4.97 -23.83 -18.30
C ASP A 310 -5.70 -24.04 -19.63
N ASP A 311 -6.83 -23.36 -19.86
CA ASP A 311 -7.56 -23.40 -21.12
C ASP A 311 -6.68 -22.85 -22.27
N LEU A 312 -6.01 -21.71 -22.06
CA LEU A 312 -5.08 -21.10 -23.02
C LEU A 312 -3.85 -21.99 -23.32
N LEU A 313 -3.31 -22.67 -22.31
CA LEU A 313 -2.16 -23.57 -22.47
C LEU A 313 -2.56 -24.91 -23.12
N SER A 314 -3.82 -25.34 -22.95
CA SER A 314 -4.36 -26.55 -23.56
C SER A 314 -4.89 -26.36 -24.99
N GLY A 315 -4.84 -25.13 -25.52
CA GLY A 315 -5.29 -24.80 -26.88
C GLY A 315 -6.81 -24.88 -27.06
N ARG A 316 -7.58 -24.68 -26.00
CA ARG A 316 -9.06 -24.63 -26.01
C ARG A 316 -9.60 -23.21 -25.89
#